data_AF-A0A7J6X7T1-F1
#
_entry.id   AF-A0A7J6X7T1-F1
#
_cell.length_a   1.000
_cell.length_b   1.000
_cell.length_c   1.000
_cell.angle_alpha   90.00
_cell.angle_beta   90.00
_cell.angle_gamma   90.00
#
_symmetry.space_group_name_H-M   'P 1'
#
loop_
_entity.id
_entity.type
_entity.pdbx_description
1 polymer ?
#
loop_
_entity_poly.entity_id
_entity_poly.type
_entity_poly.pdbx_seq_one_letter_code
_entity_poly.pdbx_strand_id
1 'polypeptide(L)'
;MHRVNLLRYHGVRPILVFDGGYLPMKSEEEIKRSRSRKENLQRAVEHESLGNSKAAYEYYQKAVDISPSVAYELIQKENIDYVVAPYEADAQMTFLALSKNVDAVITEDSDLIPFGCPRVSSLS
;
A
#
# COMPACT_ATOMS: atom_id res chain seq x y z
N MET A 1 -1.45 -12.98 3.39
CA MET A 1 -1.86 -12.87 1.98
C MET A 1 -3.27 -13.42 1.69
N HIS A 2 -4.27 -13.18 2.55
CA HIS A 2 -5.61 -13.78 2.38
C HIS A 2 -6.30 -13.36 1.06
N ARG A 3 -6.32 -12.05 0.76
CA ARG A 3 -6.92 -11.51 -0.48
C ARG A 3 -6.28 -12.08 -1.75
N VAL A 4 -4.96 -12.19 -1.79
CA VAL A 4 -4.24 -12.78 -2.94
C VAL A 4 -4.58 -14.27 -3.11
N ASN A 5 -4.63 -15.02 -2.01
CA ASN A 5 -4.98 -16.44 -2.06
C ASN A 5 -6.42 -16.67 -2.50
N LEU A 6 -7.35 -15.78 -2.11
CA LEU A 6 -8.73 -15.80 -2.59
C LEU A 6 -8.80 -15.64 -4.11
N LEU A 7 -8.07 -14.66 -4.67
CA LEU A 7 -8.00 -14.45 -6.12
C LEU A 7 -7.48 -15.70 -6.85
N ARG A 8 -6.38 -16.27 -6.35
CA ARG A 8 -5.79 -17.49 -6.91
C ARG A 8 -6.72 -18.70 -6.84
N TYR A 9 -7.43 -18.85 -5.74
CA TYR A 9 -8.42 -19.91 -5.55
C TYR A 9 -9.51 -19.86 -6.63
N HIS A 10 -9.91 -18.66 -7.05
CA HIS A 10 -10.85 -18.44 -8.14
C HIS A 10 -10.21 -18.39 -9.54
N GLY A 11 -8.95 -18.80 -9.68
CA GLY A 11 -8.25 -18.87 -10.98
C GLY A 11 -7.78 -17.52 -11.52
N VAL A 12 -7.85 -16.45 -10.74
CA VAL A 12 -7.30 -15.14 -11.11
C VAL A 12 -5.81 -15.15 -10.86
N ARG A 13 -5.02 -14.62 -11.82
CA ARG A 13 -3.57 -14.42 -11.68
C ARG A 13 -3.30 -12.98 -11.20
N PRO A 14 -3.04 -12.75 -9.90
CA PRO A 14 -2.80 -11.41 -9.40
C PRO A 14 -1.37 -10.95 -9.76
N ILE A 15 -1.27 -9.67 -10.13
CA ILE A 15 -0.01 -8.93 -10.23
C ILE A 15 -0.07 -7.81 -9.19
N LEU A 16 0.89 -7.76 -8.27
CA LEU A 16 0.98 -6.69 -7.27
C LEU A 16 1.77 -5.52 -7.84
N VAL A 17 1.25 -4.30 -7.69
CA VAL A 17 1.96 -3.09 -8.11
C VAL A 17 2.31 -2.27 -6.86
N PHE A 18 3.58 -1.93 -6.73
CA PHE A 18 4.10 -1.15 -5.60
C PHE A 18 4.57 0.21 -6.07
N ASP A 19 4.42 1.23 -5.22
CA ASP A 19 5.07 2.52 -5.43
C ASP A 19 6.60 2.35 -5.45
N GLY A 20 7.26 3.17 -6.26
CA GLY A 20 8.71 3.26 -6.34
C GLY A 20 9.22 4.62 -5.92
N GLY A 21 9.62 5.43 -6.90
CA GLY A 21 10.28 6.70 -6.68
C GLY A 21 9.39 7.76 -6.02
N TYR A 22 10.04 8.70 -5.36
CA TYR A 22 9.38 9.83 -4.73
C TYR A 22 8.88 10.85 -5.76
N LEU A 23 7.65 11.35 -5.57
CA LEU A 23 7.08 12.45 -6.36
C LEU A 23 7.12 13.77 -5.59
N PRO A 24 7.75 14.83 -6.14
CA PRO A 24 7.83 16.14 -5.49
C PRO A 24 6.47 16.75 -5.12
N MET A 25 5.42 16.48 -5.91
CA MET A 25 4.08 17.01 -5.66
C MET A 25 3.40 16.42 -4.41
N LYS A 26 3.82 15.23 -3.96
CA LYS A 26 3.32 14.60 -2.72
C LYS A 26 4.20 14.89 -1.49
N SER A 27 5.17 15.80 -1.63
CA SER A 27 6.09 16.20 -0.56
C SER A 27 5.38 16.58 0.74
N GLU A 28 4.35 17.41 0.64
CA GLU A 28 3.60 17.89 1.80
C GLU A 28 2.83 16.76 2.50
N GLU A 29 2.25 15.85 1.72
CA GLU A 29 1.53 14.70 2.25
C GLU A 29 2.48 13.76 2.98
N GLU A 30 3.67 13.50 2.42
CA GLU A 30 4.65 12.66 3.10
C GLU A 30 5.26 13.30 4.35
N ILE A 31 5.44 14.62 4.35
CA ILE A 31 5.81 15.35 5.57
C ILE A 31 4.71 15.20 6.62
N LYS A 32 3.43 15.30 6.24
CA LYS A 32 2.29 15.16 7.15
C LYS A 32 2.21 13.73 7.70
N ARG A 33 2.37 12.71 6.85
CA ARG A 33 2.39 11.29 7.25
C ARG A 33 3.56 11.02 8.19
N SER A 34 4.77 11.51 7.88
CA SER A 34 5.95 11.40 8.74
C SER A 34 5.76 12.06 10.10
N ARG A 35 5.19 13.28 10.14
CA ARG A 35 4.84 13.94 11.41
C ARG A 35 3.85 13.14 12.22
N SER A 36 2.77 12.67 11.59
CA SER A 36 1.74 11.88 12.26
C SER A 36 2.33 10.59 12.86
N ARG A 37 3.20 9.88 12.12
CA ARG A 37 3.88 8.69 12.64
C ARG A 37 4.73 9.01 13.88
N LYS A 38 5.49 10.11 13.85
CA LYS A 38 6.31 10.56 14.97
C LYS A 38 5.47 10.92 16.21
N GLU A 39 4.36 11.62 16.02
CA GLU A 39 3.43 11.96 17.11
C GLU A 39 2.77 10.72 17.71
N ASN A 40 2.33 9.78 16.88
CA ASN A 40 1.75 8.52 17.35
C ASN A 40 2.79 7.68 18.10
N LEU A 41 4.04 7.65 17.65
CA LEU A 41 5.13 6.95 18.36
C LEU A 41 5.34 7.54 19.76
N GLN A 42 5.36 8.87 19.87
CA GLN A 42 5.53 9.54 21.16
C GLN A 42 4.39 9.20 22.14
N ARG A 43 3.14 9.20 21.66
CA ARG A 43 1.98 8.79 22.47
C ARG A 43 2.03 7.31 22.87
N ALA A 44 2.51 6.45 21.98
CA ALA A 44 2.65 5.02 22.27
C ALA A 44 3.61 4.79 23.45
N VAL A 45 4.78 5.44 23.41
CA VAL A 45 5.80 5.38 24.46
C VAL A 45 5.28 5.95 25.78
N GLU A 46 4.54 7.06 25.75
CA GLU A 46 3.91 7.64 26.93
C GLU A 46 2.91 6.65 27.58
N HIS A 47 2.00 6.08 26.80
CA HIS A 47 1.05 5.08 27.31
C HIS A 47 1.72 3.82 27.85
N GLU A 48 2.82 3.38 27.22
CA GLU A 48 3.62 2.25 27.69
C GLU A 48 4.28 2.56 29.04
N SER A 49 4.84 3.76 29.21
CA SER A 49 5.45 4.20 30.47
C SER A 49 4.44 4.26 31.64
N LEU A 50 3.17 4.51 31.33
CA LEU A 50 2.05 4.52 32.28
C LEU A 50 1.44 3.13 32.53
N GLY A 51 1.98 2.08 31.90
CA GLY A 51 1.48 0.71 32.00
C GLY A 51 0.20 0.42 31.21
N ASN A 52 -0.24 1.34 30.34
CA ASN A 52 -1.41 1.15 29.50
C ASN A 52 -1.03 0.50 28.17
N SER A 53 -0.72 -0.80 28.21
CA SER A 53 -0.28 -1.57 27.04
C SER A 53 -1.31 -1.59 25.91
N LYS A 54 -2.61 -1.53 26.22
CA LYS A 54 -3.67 -1.51 25.20
C LYS A 54 -3.62 -0.23 24.36
N ALA A 55 -3.59 0.94 25.01
CA ALA A 55 -3.51 2.21 24.30
C ALA A 55 -2.16 2.36 23.58
N ALA A 56 -1.06 1.90 24.19
CA ALA A 56 0.25 1.90 23.55
C ALA A 56 0.23 1.13 22.23
N TYR A 57 -0.35 -0.07 22.21
CA TYR A 57 -0.45 -0.91 21.02
C TYR A 57 -1.22 -0.22 19.88
N GLU A 58 -2.36 0.42 20.18
CA GLU A 58 -3.15 1.15 19.17
C GLU A 58 -2.36 2.31 18.53
N TYR A 59 -1.54 3.01 19.31
CA TYR A 59 -0.68 4.09 18.78
C TYR A 59 0.54 3.56 18.04
N TYR A 60 1.13 2.45 18.48
CA TYR A 60 2.21 1.78 17.75
C TYR A 60 1.76 1.38 16.35
N GLN A 61 0.56 0.81 16.19
CA GLN A 61 0.01 0.46 14.88
C GLN A 61 -0.08 1.66 13.92
N LYS A 62 -0.35 2.86 14.44
CA LYS A 62 -0.43 4.11 13.65
C LYS A 62 0.92 4.77 13.39
N ALA A 63 1.96 4.35 14.11
CA ALA A 63 3.31 4.89 14.01
C ALA A 63 4.20 4.13 13.02
N VAL A 64 3.80 2.91 12.64
CA VAL A 64 4.57 2.06 11.73
C VAL A 64 4.64 2.70 10.34
N ASP A 65 5.85 2.70 9.80
CA ASP A 65 6.13 2.99 8.40
C ASP A 65 6.44 1.67 7.68
N ILE A 66 5.81 1.42 6.54
CA ILE A 66 6.10 0.23 5.74
C ILE A 66 7.23 0.58 4.79
N SER A 67 8.45 0.16 5.14
CA SER A 67 9.60 0.38 4.28
C SER A 67 9.56 -0.54 3.04
N PRO A 68 10.19 -0.13 1.92
CA PRO A 68 10.34 -1.00 0.74
C PRO A 68 10.99 -2.36 1.05
N SER A 69 11.90 -2.42 2.04
CA SER A 69 12.53 -3.68 2.45
C SER A 69 11.53 -4.65 3.07
N VAL A 70 10.61 -4.17 3.91
CA VAL A 70 9.55 -5.00 4.52
C VAL A 70 8.61 -5.54 3.45
N ALA A 71 8.21 -4.69 2.49
CA ALA A 71 7.40 -5.13 1.36
C ALA A 71 8.12 -6.18 0.51
N TYR A 72 9.40 -5.95 0.19
CA TYR A 72 10.21 -6.86 -0.61
C TYR A 72 10.37 -8.24 0.05
N GLU A 73 10.66 -8.31 1.36
CA GLU A 73 10.77 -9.57 2.08
C GLU A 73 9.46 -10.37 2.07
N LEU A 74 8.31 -9.70 2.18
CA LEU A 74 7.01 -10.34 2.11
C LEU A 74 6.74 -10.91 0.71
N ILE A 75 7.08 -10.14 -0.34
CA ILE A 75 6.89 -10.56 -1.72
C ILE A 75 7.83 -11.70 -2.08
N GLN A 76 9.10 -11.68 -1.66
CA GLN A 76 10.04 -12.76 -1.98
C GLN A 76 9.63 -14.11 -1.38
N LYS A 77 8.96 -14.10 -0.23
CA LYS A 77 8.43 -15.33 0.40
C LYS A 77 7.21 -15.88 -0.33
N GLU A 78 6.50 -15.04 -1.05
CA GLU A 78 5.23 -15.37 -1.68
C GLU A 78 5.45 -15.40 -3.19
N ASN A 79 5.37 -16.56 -3.84
CA ASN A 79 5.62 -16.68 -5.28
C ASN A 79 4.54 -15.98 -6.13
N ILE A 80 4.51 -14.64 -6.15
CA ILE A 80 3.51 -13.75 -6.76
C ILE A 80 4.24 -12.80 -7.72
N ASP A 81 3.65 -12.62 -8.91
CA ASP A 81 4.14 -11.65 -9.87
C ASP A 81 3.95 -10.23 -9.32
N TYR A 82 4.98 -9.39 -9.43
CA TYR A 82 4.91 -8.00 -8.99
C TYR A 82 5.65 -7.05 -9.92
N VAL A 83 5.26 -5.78 -9.86
CA VAL A 83 5.89 -4.66 -10.56
C VAL A 83 6.12 -3.54 -9.55
N VAL A 84 7.30 -2.93 -9.59
CA VAL A 84 7.56 -1.68 -8.87
C VAL A 84 7.42 -0.55 -9.89
N ALA A 85 6.50 0.38 -9.64
CA ALA A 85 6.28 1.53 -10.49
C ALA A 85 7.51 2.46 -10.44
N PRO A 86 7.79 3.24 -11.51
CA PRO A 86 8.82 4.27 -11.45
C PRO A 86 8.55 5.31 -10.35
N TYR A 87 7.26 5.59 -10.11
CA TYR A 87 6.75 6.50 -9.10
C TYR A 87 5.50 5.88 -8.46
N GLU A 88 4.31 6.23 -8.91
CA GLU A 88 3.05 5.76 -8.31
C GLU A 88 2.49 4.49 -8.95
N ALA A 89 1.98 3.61 -8.09
CA ALA A 89 1.28 2.40 -8.46
C ALA A 89 0.02 2.70 -9.29
N ASP A 90 -0.70 3.78 -9.01
CA ASP A 90 -1.95 4.14 -9.70
C ASP A 90 -1.73 4.40 -11.20
N ALA A 91 -0.68 5.16 -11.52
CA ALA A 91 -0.27 5.43 -12.89
C ALA A 91 0.17 4.14 -13.59
N GLN A 92 0.96 3.30 -12.90
CA GLN A 92 1.44 2.03 -13.45
C GLN A 92 0.31 1.01 -13.68
N MET A 93 -0.62 0.87 -12.74
CA MET A 93 -1.81 0.03 -12.86
C MET A 93 -2.69 0.48 -14.02
N THR A 94 -2.90 1.79 -14.15
CA THR A 94 -3.68 2.34 -15.26
C THR A 94 -3.01 2.08 -16.60
N PHE A 95 -1.69 2.27 -16.70
CA PHE A 95 -0.94 1.93 -17.90
C PHE A 95 -1.10 0.46 -18.28
N LEU A 96 -0.95 -0.47 -17.33
CA LEU A 96 -1.13 -1.91 -17.58
C LEU A 96 -2.54 -2.24 -18.10
N ALA A 97 -3.57 -1.58 -17.57
CA ALA A 97 -4.94 -1.75 -18.01
C ALA A 97 -5.17 -1.21 -19.43
N LEU A 98 -4.64 -0.01 -19.73
CA LEU A 98 -4.74 0.62 -21.06
C LEU A 98 -3.97 -0.17 -22.14
N SER A 99 -2.79 -0.68 -21.79
CA SER A 99 -1.96 -1.53 -22.64
C SER A 99 -2.48 -2.97 -22.78
N LYS A 100 -3.62 -3.29 -22.15
CA LYS A 100 -4.25 -4.63 -22.16
C LYS A 100 -3.35 -5.74 -21.60
N ASN A 101 -2.46 -5.39 -20.68
CA ASN A 101 -1.65 -6.36 -19.95
C ASN A 101 -2.44 -7.00 -18.79
N VAL A 102 -3.49 -6.33 -18.31
CA VAL A 102 -4.40 -6.82 -17.27
C VAL A 102 -5.85 -6.57 -17.66
N ASP A 103 -6.76 -7.43 -17.19
CA ASP A 103 -8.19 -7.32 -17.47
C ASP A 103 -8.93 -6.33 -16.55
N ALA A 104 -8.42 -6.14 -15.33
CA ALA A 104 -9.01 -5.27 -14.32
C ALA A 104 -7.95 -4.81 -13.31
N VAL A 105 -8.22 -3.66 -12.67
CA VAL A 105 -7.44 -3.15 -11.55
C VAL A 105 -8.26 -3.24 -10.27
N ILE A 106 -7.63 -3.70 -9.19
CA ILE A 106 -8.22 -3.75 -7.86
C ILE A 106 -7.53 -2.71 -6.98
N THR A 107 -8.27 -1.73 -6.50
CA THR A 107 -7.76 -0.65 -5.64
C THR A 107 -8.90 -0.07 -4.82
N GLU A 108 -8.56 0.47 -3.64
CA GLU A 108 -9.49 1.25 -2.81
C GLU A 108 -9.42 2.75 -3.17
N ASP A 109 -8.42 3.16 -3.96
CA ASP A 109 -8.22 4.54 -4.39
C ASP A 109 -9.01 4.87 -5.67
N SER A 110 -9.62 6.04 -5.70
CA SER A 110 -10.32 6.58 -6.87
C SER A 110 -9.40 7.28 -7.87
N ASP A 111 -8.15 7.52 -7.51
CA ASP A 111 -7.19 8.30 -8.30
C ASP A 111 -6.92 7.72 -9.69
N LEU A 112 -7.23 6.44 -9.93
CA LEU A 112 -7.12 5.78 -11.23
C LEU A 112 -8.17 6.22 -12.25
N ILE A 113 -9.30 6.79 -11.80
CA ILE A 113 -10.37 7.25 -12.69
C ILE A 113 -9.88 8.39 -13.59
N PRO A 114 -9.27 9.48 -13.06
CA PRO A 114 -8.62 10.51 -13.87
C PRO A 114 -7.60 10.00 -14.89
N PHE A 115 -6.88 8.93 -14.58
CA PHE A 115 -5.90 8.33 -15.50
C PHE A 115 -6.55 7.54 -16.66
N GLY A 116 -7.88 7.37 -16.65
CA GLY A 116 -8.62 6.66 -17.69
C GLY A 116 -8.63 5.15 -17.52
N CYS A 117 -8.49 4.64 -16.29
CA CYS A 117 -8.54 3.21 -16.03
C CYS A 117 -9.90 2.62 -16.47
N PRO A 118 -9.92 1.65 -17.40
CA PRO A 118 -11.17 1.17 -18.02
C PRO A 118 -12.04 0.33 -17.09
N ARG A 119 -11.45 -0.36 -16.09
CA ARG A 119 -12.18 -1.20 -15.13
C ARG A 119 -11.49 -1.16 -13.76
N VAL A 120 -12.18 -0.58 -12.79
CA VAL A 120 -11.75 -0.48 -11.38
C VAL A 120 -12.72 -1.26 -10.50
N SER A 121 -12.20 -2.03 -9.54
CA SER A 121 -12.99 -2.80 -8.57
C SER A 121 -12.35 -2.69 -7.18
N SER A 122 -13.16 -2.75 -6.12
CA SER A 122 -12.70 -2.86 -4.74
C SER A 122 -13.11 -4.22 -4.15
N LEU A 123 -12.24 -4.80 -3.31
CA LEU A 123 -12.52 -6.02 -2.55
C LEU A 123 -12.81 -5.64 -1.09
N SER A 124 -14.05 -5.26 -0.81
CA SER A 124 -14.57 -5.03 0.55
C SER A 124 -14.98 -6.33 1.23
#